data_AF-R1GP01-F1
#
_entry.id   AF-R1GP01-F1
#
_cell.length_a   1.000
_cell.length_b   1.000
_cell.length_c   1.000
_cell.angle_alpha   90.00
_cell.angle_beta   90.00
_cell.angle_gamma   90.00
#
_symmetry.space_group_name_H-M   'P 1'
#
loop_
_entity.id
_entity.type
_entity.pdbx_description
1 polymer ?
#
loop_
_entity_poly.entity_id
_entity_poly.type
_entity_poly.pdbx_seq_one_letter_code
_entity_poly.pdbx_strand_id
1 'polypeptide(L)'
;MRESILYWMAEFIANDDNPPYQLSQVEYCGELLNTFAGNVMLSGKKADRSWVDVQVKALVLALNDLNKQCGECLIETDQREGICELIFYVVAQAGHSVEEDITENWREW
;
A
#
# COMPACT_ATOMS: atom_id res chain seq x y z
N MET A 1 -6.17 8.76 5.62
CA MET A 1 -4.95 7.98 5.32
C MET A 1 -5.08 7.29 3.96
N ARG A 2 -5.93 6.27 3.75
CA ARG A 2 -6.16 5.72 2.39
C ARG A 2 -6.69 6.77 1.40
N GLU A 3 -7.75 7.48 1.80
CA GLU A 3 -8.40 8.48 0.92
C GLU A 3 -7.42 9.57 0.49
N SER A 4 -6.51 9.99 1.39
CA SER A 4 -5.48 10.98 1.07
C SER A 4 -4.42 10.43 0.10
N ILE A 5 -4.04 9.14 0.19
CA ILE A 5 -3.11 8.50 -0.78
C ILE A 5 -3.71 8.53 -2.18
N LEU A 6 -4.95 8.05 -2.31
CA LEU A 6 -5.61 7.89 -3.61
C LEU A 6 -6.05 9.21 -4.21
N TYR A 7 -6.40 10.20 -3.38
CA TYR A 7 -6.80 11.53 -3.83
C TYR A 7 -5.73 12.16 -4.72
N TRP A 8 -4.46 12.17 -4.27
CA TRP A 8 -3.37 12.79 -5.03
C TRP A 8 -3.05 12.03 -6.33
N MET A 9 -3.17 10.71 -6.35
CA MET A 9 -3.03 9.93 -7.59
C MET A 9 -4.14 10.26 -8.60
N ALA A 10 -5.38 10.41 -8.14
CA ALA A 10 -6.51 10.77 -9.00
C ALA A 10 -6.46 12.23 -9.47
N GLU A 11 -5.98 13.12 -8.60
CA GLU A 11 -5.78 14.54 -8.90
C GLU A 11 -4.68 14.72 -9.95
N PHE A 12 -3.57 13.98 -9.86
CA PHE A 12 -2.53 13.94 -10.89
C PHE A 12 -3.12 13.61 -12.28
N ILE A 13 -3.92 12.53 -12.36
CA ILE A 13 -4.58 12.12 -13.62
C ILE A 13 -5.46 13.24 -14.18
N ALA A 14 -6.18 13.97 -13.32
CA ALA A 14 -7.10 15.02 -13.75
C ALA A 14 -6.39 16.27 -14.30
N ASN A 15 -5.10 16.46 -13.98
CA ASN A 15 -4.32 17.64 -14.34
C ASN A 15 -3.21 17.37 -15.38
N ASP A 16 -3.08 16.14 -15.85
CA ASP A 16 -2.12 15.77 -16.91
C ASP A 16 -2.88 15.38 -18.19
N ASP A 17 -2.48 15.94 -19.33
CA ASP A 17 -3.07 15.63 -20.64
C ASP A 17 -2.70 14.21 -21.13
N ASN A 18 -1.63 13.63 -20.58
CA ASN A 18 -1.14 12.30 -20.91
C ASN A 18 -0.51 11.60 -19.68
N PRO A 19 -1.34 11.24 -18.68
CA PRO A 19 -0.85 10.63 -17.43
C PRO A 19 -0.23 9.24 -17.71
N PRO A 20 0.80 8.83 -16.95
CA PRO A 20 1.50 7.55 -17.14
C PRO A 20 0.70 6.36 -16.59
N TYR A 21 -0.40 6.62 -15.88
CA TYR A 21 -1.35 5.64 -15.36
C TYR A 21 -2.77 6.19 -15.40
N GLN A 22 -3.73 5.31 -15.19
CA GLN A 22 -5.17 5.53 -15.34
C GLN A 22 -5.87 5.33 -13.99
N LEU A 23 -7.11 5.82 -13.92
CA LEU A 23 -7.93 5.72 -12.71
C LEU A 23 -8.11 4.27 -12.24
N SER A 24 -8.22 3.31 -13.15
CA SER A 24 -8.33 1.89 -12.83
C SER A 24 -7.11 1.34 -12.05
N GLN A 25 -5.90 1.86 -12.30
CA GLN A 25 -4.71 1.48 -11.56
C GLN A 25 -4.69 2.11 -10.16
N VAL A 26 -5.22 3.34 -10.02
CA VAL A 26 -5.42 4.00 -8.71
C VAL A 26 -6.46 3.25 -7.88
N GLU A 27 -7.58 2.86 -8.49
CA GLU A 27 -8.61 2.05 -7.86
C GLU A 27 -8.05 0.71 -7.40
N TYR A 28 -7.29 0.03 -8.25
CA TYR A 28 -6.65 -1.24 -7.92
C TYR A 28 -5.62 -1.11 -6.78
N CYS A 29 -4.82 -0.04 -6.76
CA CYS A 29 -3.97 0.28 -5.60
C CYS A 29 -4.82 0.38 -4.33
N GLY A 30 -5.94 1.11 -4.40
CA GLY A 30 -6.88 1.24 -3.30
C GLY A 30 -7.48 -0.09 -2.84
N GLU A 31 -7.75 -1.02 -3.76
CA GLU A 31 -8.23 -2.38 -3.47
C GLU A 31 -7.17 -3.24 -2.79
N LEU A 32 -5.90 -3.16 -3.20
CA LEU A 32 -4.79 -3.86 -2.55
C LEU A 32 -4.65 -3.42 -1.09
N LEU A 33 -4.67 -2.11 -0.83
CA LEU A 33 -4.60 -1.55 0.52
C LEU A 33 -5.78 -2.00 1.39
N ASN A 34 -7.00 -1.98 0.84
CA ASN A 34 -8.20 -2.45 1.54
C ASN A 34 -8.14 -3.96 1.84
N THR A 35 -7.69 -4.75 0.87
CA THR A 35 -7.57 -6.20 0.99
C THR A 35 -6.57 -6.56 2.08
N PHE A 36 -5.42 -5.90 2.12
CA PHE A 36 -4.44 -6.05 3.19
C PHE A 36 -5.04 -5.74 4.58
N ALA A 37 -5.65 -4.56 4.72
CA ALA A 37 -6.24 -4.14 5.99
C ALA A 37 -7.35 -5.10 6.44
N GLY A 38 -8.22 -5.52 5.52
CA GLY A 38 -9.29 -6.49 5.78
C GLY A 38 -8.74 -7.86 6.17
N ASN A 39 -7.76 -8.38 5.43
CA ASN A 39 -7.11 -9.66 5.73
C ASN A 39 -6.56 -9.65 7.15
N VAL A 40 -5.78 -8.63 7.52
CA VAL A 40 -5.17 -8.55 8.85
C VAL A 40 -6.24 -8.38 9.93
N MET A 41 -7.13 -7.39 9.80
CA MET A 41 -8.01 -6.99 10.91
C MET A 41 -9.14 -7.99 11.18
N LEU A 42 -9.62 -8.70 10.15
CA LEU A 42 -10.73 -9.64 10.24
C LEU A 42 -10.26 -11.08 10.48
N SER A 43 -8.97 -11.37 10.34
CA SER A 43 -8.42 -12.71 10.54
C SER A 43 -8.30 -13.07 12.02
N GLY A 44 -8.65 -14.32 12.35
CA GLY A 44 -8.34 -14.92 13.67
C GLY A 44 -6.84 -15.10 13.93
N LYS A 45 -5.99 -14.94 12.90
CA LYS A 45 -4.52 -15.05 12.99
C LYS A 45 -3.82 -13.72 13.23
N LYS A 46 -4.55 -12.61 13.42
CA LYS A 46 -3.93 -11.27 13.55
C LYS A 46 -2.92 -11.15 14.70
N ALA A 47 -3.04 -11.96 15.75
CA ALA A 47 -2.08 -12.01 16.86
C ALA A 47 -0.79 -12.79 16.52
N ASP A 48 -0.73 -13.51 15.41
CA ASP A 48 0.47 -14.18 14.91
C ASP A 48 1.29 -13.20 14.07
N ARG A 49 2.42 -12.75 14.62
CA ARG A 49 3.28 -11.76 13.97
C ARG A 49 3.82 -12.25 12.63
N SER A 50 4.27 -13.50 12.57
CA SER A 50 4.82 -14.06 11.33
C SER A 50 3.77 -14.15 10.23
N TRP A 51 2.52 -14.46 10.59
CA TRP A 51 1.42 -14.42 9.63
C TRP A 51 1.12 -12.99 9.14
N VAL A 52 1.17 -11.99 10.03
CA VAL A 52 1.00 -10.57 9.66
C VAL A 52 2.13 -10.11 8.73
N ASP A 53 3.38 -10.46 9.00
CA ASP A 53 4.52 -10.11 8.15
C ASP A 53 4.37 -10.70 6.73
N VAL A 54 3.78 -11.90 6.60
CA VAL A 54 3.43 -12.48 5.29
C VAL A 54 2.39 -11.63 4.55
N GLN A 55 1.42 -11.04 5.25
CA GLN A 55 0.44 -10.13 4.62
C GLN A 55 1.10 -8.82 4.17
N VAL A 56 2.01 -8.27 4.98
CA VAL A 56 2.78 -7.07 4.63
C VAL A 56 3.61 -7.33 3.39
N LYS A 57 4.38 -8.43 3.36
CA LYS A 57 5.18 -8.82 2.20
C LYS A 57 4.31 -8.99 0.95
N ALA A 58 3.15 -9.66 1.07
CA ALA A 58 2.25 -9.87 -0.06
C ALA A 58 1.72 -8.56 -0.64
N LEU A 59 1.31 -7.61 0.22
CA LEU A 59 0.92 -6.27 -0.21
C LEU A 59 2.09 -5.57 -0.92
N VAL A 60 3.29 -5.62 -0.35
CA VAL A 60 4.44 -4.95 -0.93
C VAL A 60 4.75 -5.52 -2.33
N LEU A 61 4.85 -6.84 -2.48
CA LEU A 61 5.13 -7.40 -3.81
C LEU A 61 4.05 -7.04 -4.84
N ALA A 62 2.77 -7.02 -4.45
CA ALA A 62 1.67 -6.63 -5.35
C ALA A 62 1.75 -5.15 -5.79
N LEU A 63 2.16 -4.27 -4.89
CA LEU A 63 2.38 -2.86 -5.21
C LEU A 63 3.60 -2.67 -6.14
N ASN A 64 4.60 -3.57 -6.13
CA ASN A 64 5.84 -3.46 -6.97
C ASN A 64 5.40 -3.73 -8.39
N ASP A 65 4.68 -4.84 -8.55
CA ASP A 65 4.12 -5.25 -9.83
C ASP A 65 3.19 -4.17 -10.40
N LEU A 66 2.37 -3.53 -9.55
CA LEU A 66 1.49 -2.45 -9.99
C LEU A 66 2.27 -1.19 -10.39
N ASN A 67 3.23 -0.74 -9.59
CA ASN A 67 4.02 0.45 -9.90
C ASN A 67 4.81 0.27 -11.20
N LYS A 68 5.41 -0.91 -11.38
CA LYS A 68 6.11 -1.29 -12.60
C LYS A 68 5.22 -1.31 -13.84
N GLN A 69 3.99 -1.80 -13.73
CA GLN A 69 2.99 -1.72 -14.81
C GLN A 69 2.63 -0.28 -15.17
N CYS A 70 2.84 0.66 -14.25
CA CYS A 70 2.64 2.10 -14.43
C CYS A 70 3.94 2.84 -14.79
N GLY A 71 4.99 2.13 -15.19
CA GLY A 71 6.28 2.73 -15.56
C GLY A 71 7.04 3.35 -14.37
N GLU A 72 6.80 2.84 -13.16
CA GLU A 72 7.33 3.37 -11.89
C GLU A 72 6.81 4.76 -11.51
N CYS A 73 5.69 5.22 -12.09
CA CYS A 73 5.15 6.55 -11.85
C CYS A 73 3.95 6.59 -10.88
N LEU A 74 3.40 5.45 -10.44
CA LEU A 74 2.18 5.44 -9.62
C LEU A 74 2.45 5.75 -8.15
N ILE A 75 3.55 5.20 -7.60
CA ILE A 75 3.92 5.33 -6.18
C ILE A 75 5.15 6.21 -6.09
N GLU A 76 4.94 7.49 -5.80
CA GLU A 76 6.01 8.44 -5.52
C GLU A 76 6.24 8.58 -4.00
N THR A 77 7.11 9.52 -3.60
CA THR A 77 7.51 9.75 -2.20
C THR A 77 6.30 9.90 -1.27
N ASP A 78 5.32 10.74 -1.63
CA ASP A 78 4.16 11.02 -0.78
C ASP A 78 3.24 9.81 -0.64
N GLN A 79 3.00 9.08 -1.73
CA GLN A 79 2.20 7.85 -1.71
C GLN A 79 2.90 6.76 -0.91
N ARG A 80 4.23 6.63 -1.05
CA ARG A 80 5.04 5.68 -0.29
C ARG A 80 4.92 5.96 1.22
N GLU A 81 5.08 7.20 1.63
CA GLU A 81 4.94 7.60 3.04
C GLU A 81 3.55 7.24 3.58
N GLY A 82 2.48 7.60 2.86
CA GLY A 82 1.11 7.25 3.25
C GLY A 82 0.84 5.75 3.28
N ILE A 83 1.42 4.96 2.36
CA ILE A 83 1.29 3.50 2.34
C ILE A 83 2.00 2.88 3.54
N CYS A 84 3.23 3.31 3.84
CA CYS A 84 3.98 2.83 5.00
C CYS A 84 3.24 3.16 6.31
N GLU A 85 2.72 4.38 6.45
CA GLU A 85 1.89 4.77 7.61
C GLU A 85 0.65 3.88 7.77
N LEU A 86 -0.04 3.57 6.66
CA LEU A 86 -1.20 2.68 6.69
C LEU A 86 -0.82 1.26 7.12
N ILE A 87 0.28 0.72 6.59
CA ILE A 87 0.78 -0.60 6.95
C ILE A 87 1.09 -0.65 8.45
N PHE A 88 1.85 0.32 8.96
CA PHE A 88 2.24 0.37 10.36
C PHE A 88 1.03 0.53 11.28
N TYR A 89 0.06 1.35 10.88
CA TYR A 89 -1.19 1.50 11.60
C TYR A 89 -1.93 0.17 11.71
N VAL A 90 -2.12 -0.55 10.61
CA VAL A 90 -2.82 -1.86 10.60
C VAL A 90 -2.09 -2.89 11.48
N VAL A 91 -0.76 -2.96 11.39
CA VAL A 91 0.05 -3.88 12.21
C VAL A 91 -0.05 -3.54 13.69
N ALA A 92 -0.02 -2.25 14.05
CA ALA A 92 -0.23 -1.79 15.42
C ALA A 92 -1.63 -2.13 15.93
N GLN A 93 -2.67 -1.96 15.11
CA GLN A 93 -4.05 -2.36 15.44
C GLN A 93 -4.22 -3.88 15.61
N ALA A 94 -3.35 -4.68 14.98
CA ALA A 94 -3.29 -6.13 15.19
C ALA A 94 -2.57 -6.52 16.50
N GLY A 95 -2.00 -5.56 17.24
CA GLY A 95 -1.37 -5.76 18.54
C GLY A 95 0.16 -5.88 18.51
N HIS A 96 0.80 -5.50 17.41
CA HIS A 96 2.24 -5.64 17.23
C HIS A 96 2.95 -4.28 17.21
N SER A 97 4.09 -4.17 17.91
CA SER A 97 4.95 -3.00 17.76
C SER A 97 5.67 -3.00 16.41
N VAL A 98 5.88 -1.81 15.85
CA VAL A 98 6.66 -1.59 14.64
C VAL A 98 7.76 -0.59 15.00
N GLU A 99 8.99 -1.07 15.16
CA GLU A 99 10.14 -0.26 15.57
C GLU A 99 11.04 0.12 14.38
N GLU A 100 10.93 -0.64 13.29
CA GLU A 100 11.69 -0.48 12.05
C GLU A 100 10.75 -0.54 10.84
N ASP A 101 11.24 -0.11 9.68
CA ASP A 101 10.47 -0.17 8.44
C ASP A 101 10.36 -1.60 7.93
N ILE A 102 9.29 -2.27 8.35
CA ILE A 102 9.01 -3.66 8.00
C ILE A 102 8.76 -3.89 6.50
N THR A 103 8.69 -2.84 5.68
CA THR A 103 8.49 -2.97 4.23
C THR A 103 9.80 -2.89 3.44
N GLU A 104 10.88 -2.40 4.04
CA GLU A 104 12.14 -2.06 3.38
C GLU A 104 12.77 -3.24 2.62
N ASN A 105 12.71 -4.44 3.19
CA ASN A 105 13.32 -5.64 2.61
C ASN A 105 12.69 -6.11 1.29
N TRP A 106 11.53 -5.59 0.91
CA TRP A 106 10.79 -6.03 -0.28
C TRP A 106 10.41 -4.90 -1.23
N ARG A 107 10.63 -3.64 -0.85
CA ARG A 107 10.17 -2.47 -1.60
C ARG A 107 11.12 -2.14 -2.76
N GLU A 108 10.56 -1.88 -3.93
CA GLU A 108 11.30 -1.45 -5.13
C GLU A 108 10.95 -0.03 -5.59
N TRP A 109 9.94 0.63 -4.98
CA TRP A 109 9.48 1.98 -5.30
C TRP A 109 9.95 3.08 -4.34
#